data_AF-A0A442BJ36-F1
#
_entry.id   AF-A0A442BJ36-F1
#
_cell.length_a   1.000
_cell.length_b   1.000
_cell.length_c   1.000
_cell.angle_alpha   90.00
_cell.angle_beta   90.00
_cell.angle_gamma   90.00
#
_symmetry.space_group_name_H-M   'P 1'
#
loop_
_entity.id
_entity.type
_entity.pdbx_description
1 polymer ?
#
loop_
_entity_poly.entity_id
_entity_poly.type
_entity_poly.pdbx_seq_one_letter_code
_entity_poly.pdbx_strand_id
1 'polypeptide(L)'
;MPSYRREGPVVSSDTFARLADFVLRRPASVFPQSVLEQARYLLLDTLGIAIAAGPMDAGQIARDAAVLLYGSGDPHYSARMLFDGRRASIAGAAYAVATQTDNLDGHDGYSPTKGHIGVAVVPALAALGEARSDLTGPEALASLVVGYEVAGRAGIALHATVSDYHTSGAWNALGVAAIAARLRRLDETQLREALGIAEYHGPRSQMMREIATPTMLHDGSGLGALVGLSAAVLAERGFTGAPAITVEAPDVAAYWQDLGVFWQSLHQYVKPYPICRWAHAAIDAVRGLCLAHNLAPSDIAHVQINSFHYAATLFDGMPDTTSKAQYSLRFAVATFILHGRIGLEHISGAGLADAAVADMLTRIAVTESERHSARFPAGRWADVVITTNDGRVLMSGDVHARGGPEAPMSRQEVEAKYMEFAVPVLGSDRAAAIRDAVLSLDDRDSRFSDLSALLYDPPKASS
;
A
#
# COMPACT_ATOMS: atom_id res chain seq x y z
N MET A 1 21.98 12.72 35.47
CA MET A 1 22.11 11.74 34.36
C MET A 1 21.30 10.52 34.74
N PRO A 2 20.24 10.15 34.01
CA PRO A 2 19.54 8.91 34.30
C PRO A 2 20.45 7.74 33.92
N SER A 3 20.63 6.80 34.84
CA SER A 3 21.43 5.60 34.62
C SER A 3 20.83 4.77 33.48
N TYR A 4 21.60 4.55 32.42
CA TYR A 4 21.31 3.50 31.43
C TYR A 4 21.44 2.13 32.11
N ARG A 5 20.43 1.71 32.89
CA ARG A 5 20.33 0.32 33.35
C ARG A 5 19.99 -0.54 32.14
N ARG A 6 20.89 -1.48 31.83
CA ARG A 6 20.66 -2.63 30.94
C ARG A 6 19.69 -3.60 31.63
N GLU A 7 18.42 -3.27 31.68
CA GLU A 7 17.37 -4.29 31.79
C GLU A 7 16.73 -4.33 30.40
N GLY A 8 17.26 -5.20 29.53
CA GLY A 8 16.63 -5.46 28.25
C GLY A 8 15.21 -6.03 28.47
N PRO A 9 14.28 -5.83 27.53
CA PRO A 9 12.92 -6.32 27.66
C PRO A 9 12.94 -7.83 27.93
N VAL A 10 12.16 -8.28 28.92
CA VAL A 10 11.93 -9.72 29.16
C VAL A 10 11.18 -10.25 27.94
N VAL A 11 11.85 -11.01 27.07
CA VAL A 11 11.26 -11.49 25.81
C VAL A 11 10.26 -12.62 26.06
N SER A 12 9.11 -12.58 25.39
CA SER A 12 8.15 -13.70 25.36
C SER A 12 8.62 -14.77 24.35
N SER A 13 9.16 -15.89 24.83
CA SER A 13 9.65 -16.98 23.96
C SER A 13 8.54 -17.67 23.13
N ASP A 14 7.29 -17.61 23.58
CA ASP A 14 6.14 -18.26 22.92
C ASP A 14 5.72 -17.52 21.63
N THR A 15 5.74 -16.18 21.64
CA THR A 15 5.33 -15.37 20.47
C THR A 15 6.25 -15.62 19.28
N PHE A 16 7.56 -15.58 19.51
CA PHE A 16 8.53 -15.81 18.43
C PHE A 16 8.44 -17.24 17.89
N ALA A 17 8.33 -18.26 18.75
CA ALA A 17 8.23 -19.65 18.29
C ALA A 17 7.02 -19.88 17.37
N ARG A 18 5.86 -19.32 17.71
CA ARG A 18 4.66 -19.37 16.87
C ARG A 18 4.82 -18.61 15.56
N LEU A 19 5.47 -17.45 15.60
CA LEU A 19 5.78 -16.69 14.39
C LEU A 19 6.73 -17.46 13.47
N ALA A 20 7.78 -18.07 14.02
CA ALA A 20 8.75 -18.85 13.27
C ALA A 20 8.11 -20.06 12.59
N ASP A 21 7.22 -20.79 13.29
CA ASP A 21 6.39 -21.84 12.68
C ASP A 21 5.54 -21.31 11.52
N PHE A 22 4.83 -20.20 11.76
CA PHE A 22 3.96 -19.59 10.76
C PHE A 22 4.71 -19.15 9.49
N VAL A 23 5.86 -18.50 9.65
CA VAL A 23 6.67 -17.97 8.54
C VAL A 23 7.36 -19.10 7.77
N LEU A 24 8.06 -20.00 8.48
CA LEU A 24 9.01 -20.93 7.86
C LEU A 24 8.40 -22.29 7.49
N ARG A 25 7.36 -22.75 8.18
CA ARG A 25 6.93 -24.16 8.11
C ARG A 25 5.56 -24.38 7.51
N ARG A 26 4.63 -23.42 7.62
CA ARG A 26 3.25 -23.62 7.15
C ARG A 26 3.19 -23.67 5.62
N PRO A 27 2.75 -24.77 4.99
CA PRO A 27 2.55 -24.83 3.55
C PRO A 27 1.28 -24.07 3.15
N ALA A 28 1.16 -23.69 1.88
CA ALA A 28 -0.02 -23.00 1.35
C ALA A 28 -1.33 -23.75 1.63
N SER A 29 -1.30 -25.09 1.67
CA SER A 29 -2.47 -25.93 1.90
C SER A 29 -3.14 -25.76 3.28
N VAL A 30 -2.47 -25.13 4.26
CA VAL A 30 -3.08 -24.84 5.57
C VAL A 30 -3.66 -23.43 5.68
N PHE A 31 -3.46 -22.58 4.67
CA PHE A 31 -4.07 -21.25 4.63
C PHE A 31 -5.51 -21.39 4.12
N PRO A 32 -6.49 -20.73 4.75
CA PRO A 32 -7.87 -20.77 4.25
C PRO A 32 -7.96 -20.27 2.81
N GLN A 33 -8.80 -20.92 2.00
CA GLN A 33 -8.98 -20.55 0.60
C GLN A 33 -9.37 -19.07 0.44
N SER A 34 -10.24 -18.55 1.31
CA SER A 34 -10.64 -17.13 1.30
C SER A 34 -9.47 -16.17 1.49
N VAL A 35 -8.45 -16.56 2.26
CA VAL A 35 -7.24 -15.77 2.51
C VAL A 35 -6.33 -15.74 1.29
N LEU A 36 -6.16 -16.89 0.63
CA LEU A 36 -5.40 -16.99 -0.63
C LEU A 36 -6.12 -16.23 -1.77
N GLU A 37 -7.45 -16.36 -1.85
CA GLU A 37 -8.26 -15.61 -2.80
C GLU A 37 -8.13 -14.10 -2.59
N GLN A 38 -8.18 -13.63 -1.34
CA GLN A 38 -7.99 -12.21 -1.06
C GLN A 38 -6.58 -11.73 -1.44
N ALA A 39 -5.53 -12.51 -1.11
CA ALA A 39 -4.16 -12.17 -1.47
C ALA A 39 -3.97 -12.02 -2.99
N ARG A 40 -4.69 -12.82 -3.78
CA ARG A 40 -4.70 -12.74 -5.25
C ARG A 40 -5.25 -11.40 -5.75
N TYR A 41 -6.34 -10.92 -5.16
CA TYR A 41 -6.92 -9.62 -5.52
C TYR A 41 -6.08 -8.44 -5.03
N LEU A 42 -5.44 -8.55 -3.86
CA LEU A 42 -4.48 -7.54 -3.37
C LEU A 42 -3.23 -7.46 -4.25
N LEU A 43 -2.74 -8.62 -4.72
CA LEU A 43 -1.66 -8.70 -5.70
C LEU A 43 -2.06 -8.02 -7.01
N LEU A 44 -3.25 -8.35 -7.54
CA LEU A 44 -3.76 -7.75 -8.78
C LEU A 44 -3.87 -6.22 -8.65
N ASP A 45 -4.46 -5.74 -7.56
CA ASP A 45 -4.60 -4.32 -7.26
C ASP A 45 -3.25 -3.60 -7.25
N THR A 46 -2.30 -4.12 -6.47
CA THR A 46 -0.97 -3.53 -6.33
C THR A 46 -0.21 -3.50 -7.66
N LEU A 47 -0.33 -4.56 -8.48
CA LEU A 47 0.28 -4.61 -9.81
C LEU A 47 -0.31 -3.56 -10.74
N GLY A 48 -1.63 -3.35 -10.73
CA GLY A 48 -2.28 -2.31 -11.55
C GLY A 48 -1.72 -0.92 -11.25
N ILE A 49 -1.54 -0.61 -9.96
CA ILE A 49 -0.96 0.66 -9.50
C ILE A 49 0.52 0.75 -9.82
N ALA A 50 1.29 -0.32 -9.64
CA ALA A 50 2.69 -0.37 -10.02
C ALA A 50 2.86 -0.07 -11.52
N ILE A 51 2.03 -0.66 -12.38
CA ILE A 51 2.03 -0.43 -13.83
C ILE A 51 1.74 1.05 -14.14
N ALA A 52 0.63 1.57 -13.64
CA ALA A 52 0.20 2.95 -13.90
C ALA A 52 1.22 3.98 -13.40
N ALA A 53 1.92 3.70 -12.31
CA ALA A 53 2.93 4.58 -11.77
C ALA A 53 4.25 4.56 -12.56
N GLY A 54 4.46 3.57 -13.43
CA GLY A 54 5.71 3.37 -14.18
C GLY A 54 6.22 4.59 -14.95
N PRO A 55 5.36 5.33 -15.68
CA PRO A 55 5.74 6.55 -16.39
C PRO A 55 6.01 7.77 -15.51
N MET A 56 5.63 7.77 -14.23
CA MET A 56 5.79 8.92 -13.34
C MET A 56 7.26 9.21 -13.03
N ASP A 57 7.63 10.49 -12.91
CA ASP A 57 8.99 10.94 -12.60
C ASP A 57 9.58 10.25 -11.35
N ALA A 58 8.78 10.12 -10.29
CA ALA A 58 9.21 9.45 -9.06
C ALA A 58 9.61 7.99 -9.29
N GLY A 59 8.85 7.27 -10.13
CA GLY A 59 9.16 5.89 -10.52
C GLY A 59 10.43 5.80 -11.35
N GLN A 60 10.60 6.71 -12.33
CA GLN A 60 11.82 6.76 -13.16
C GLN A 60 13.06 7.02 -12.31
N ILE A 61 13.01 8.02 -11.42
CA ILE A 61 14.10 8.37 -10.49
C ILE A 61 14.44 7.18 -9.58
N ALA A 62 13.45 6.49 -9.03
CA ALA A 62 13.67 5.34 -8.15
C ALA A 62 14.35 4.16 -8.87
N ARG A 63 13.92 3.86 -10.11
CA ARG A 63 14.53 2.80 -10.94
C ARG A 63 15.97 3.14 -11.33
N ASP A 64 16.23 4.39 -11.70
CA ASP A 64 17.57 4.84 -12.06
C ASP A 64 18.51 4.84 -10.85
N ALA A 65 18.03 5.27 -9.68
CA ALA A 65 18.78 5.21 -8.43
C ALA A 65 19.11 3.76 -8.04
N ALA A 66 18.19 2.81 -8.24
CA ALA A 66 18.44 1.40 -7.96
C ALA A 66 19.53 0.80 -8.84
N VAL A 67 19.55 1.14 -10.14
CA VAL A 67 20.63 0.74 -11.05
C VAL A 67 21.97 1.37 -10.63
N LEU A 68 21.96 2.63 -10.23
CA LEU A 68 23.16 3.37 -9.87
C LEU A 68 23.79 2.90 -8.56
N LEU A 69 22.98 2.62 -7.54
CA LEU A 69 23.45 2.42 -6.16
C LEU A 69 23.30 1.00 -5.64
N TYR A 70 22.37 0.20 -6.19
CA TYR A 70 21.96 -1.08 -5.60
C TYR A 70 22.18 -2.26 -6.55
N GLY A 71 23.34 -2.33 -7.22
CA GLY A 71 23.71 -3.48 -8.06
C GLY A 71 24.13 -4.74 -7.27
N SER A 72 24.00 -5.91 -7.91
CA SER A 72 24.61 -7.17 -7.43
C SER A 72 25.32 -7.86 -8.58
N GLY A 73 26.56 -8.31 -8.34
CA GLY A 73 27.29 -9.16 -9.29
C GLY A 73 26.93 -10.65 -9.19
N ASP A 74 26.21 -11.06 -8.14
CA ASP A 74 25.74 -12.43 -7.97
C ASP A 74 24.29 -12.56 -8.44
N PRO A 75 24.00 -13.42 -9.44
CA PRO A 75 22.66 -13.68 -9.94
C PRO A 75 21.65 -14.06 -8.85
N HIS A 76 22.07 -14.76 -7.78
CA HIS A 76 21.20 -15.21 -6.69
C HIS A 76 20.72 -14.08 -5.75
N TYR A 77 21.36 -12.92 -5.86
CA TYR A 77 21.00 -11.69 -5.14
C TYR A 77 20.64 -10.57 -6.10
N SER A 78 20.34 -10.88 -7.37
CA SER A 78 19.91 -9.93 -8.38
C SER A 78 18.50 -10.25 -8.89
N ALA A 79 17.74 -9.22 -9.24
CA ALA A 79 16.43 -9.35 -9.88
C ALA A 79 16.19 -8.24 -10.90
N ARG A 80 15.31 -8.49 -11.86
CA ARG A 80 14.76 -7.48 -12.77
C ARG A 80 13.72 -6.63 -12.04
N MET A 81 13.72 -5.33 -12.30
CA MET A 81 12.66 -4.43 -11.88
C MET A 81 11.38 -4.70 -12.69
N LEU A 82 10.23 -4.72 -12.03
CA LEU A 82 8.93 -4.91 -12.67
C LEU A 82 8.68 -3.81 -13.70
N PHE A 83 8.22 -4.21 -14.89
CA PHE A 83 7.89 -3.32 -16.02
C PHE A 83 9.04 -2.39 -16.47
N ASP A 84 10.28 -2.80 -16.29
CA ASP A 84 11.47 -2.05 -16.70
C ASP A 84 12.55 -3.00 -17.25
N GLY A 85 12.74 -4.16 -16.60
CA GLY A 85 13.57 -5.24 -17.10
C GLY A 85 15.06 -5.08 -16.83
N ARG A 86 15.53 -3.87 -16.47
CA ARG A 86 16.90 -3.69 -15.97
C ARG A 86 17.07 -4.43 -14.64
N ARG A 87 18.29 -4.90 -14.39
CA ARG A 87 18.65 -5.63 -13.17
C ARG A 87 19.18 -4.71 -12.09
N ALA A 88 18.82 -5.01 -10.86
CA ALA A 88 19.44 -4.51 -9.64
C ALA A 88 19.65 -5.69 -8.68
N SER A 89 20.17 -5.44 -7.48
CA SER A 89 20.05 -6.38 -6.37
C SER A 89 18.58 -6.66 -6.06
N ILE A 90 18.27 -7.80 -5.43
CA ILE A 90 16.89 -8.09 -4.98
C ILE A 90 16.31 -6.95 -4.14
N ALA A 91 17.13 -6.34 -3.28
CA ALA A 91 16.74 -5.22 -2.43
C ALA A 91 16.50 -3.93 -3.25
N GLY A 92 17.38 -3.64 -4.22
CA GLY A 92 17.22 -2.51 -5.14
C GLY A 92 16.00 -2.64 -6.06
N ALA A 93 15.74 -3.85 -6.57
CA ALA A 93 14.59 -4.12 -7.44
C ALA A 93 13.27 -3.94 -6.67
N ALA A 94 13.18 -4.46 -5.45
CA ALA A 94 12.01 -4.27 -4.60
C ALA A 94 11.85 -2.79 -4.18
N TYR A 95 12.93 -2.11 -3.80
CA TYR A 95 12.94 -0.67 -3.50
C TYR A 95 12.32 0.15 -4.63
N ALA A 96 12.82 -0.04 -5.87
CA ALA A 96 12.43 0.78 -7.00
C ALA A 96 10.93 0.65 -7.29
N VAL A 97 10.43 -0.59 -7.35
CA VAL A 97 9.01 -0.85 -7.64
C VAL A 97 8.12 -0.42 -6.48
N ALA A 98 8.54 -0.62 -5.24
CA ALA A 98 7.78 -0.17 -4.07
C ALA A 98 7.67 1.36 -4.05
N THR A 99 8.78 2.10 -4.24
CA THR A 99 8.75 3.58 -4.34
C THR A 99 7.88 4.06 -5.50
N GLN A 100 7.98 3.43 -6.66
CA GLN A 100 7.13 3.71 -7.82
C GLN A 100 5.65 3.53 -7.48
N THR A 101 5.28 2.39 -6.90
CA THR A 101 3.88 2.05 -6.58
C THR A 101 3.31 3.00 -5.52
N ASP A 102 4.11 3.32 -4.49
CA ASP A 102 3.76 4.22 -3.40
C ASP A 102 3.42 5.63 -3.91
N ASN A 103 4.16 6.11 -4.93
CA ASN A 103 3.98 7.46 -5.46
C ASN A 103 2.68 7.67 -6.27
N LEU A 104 1.93 6.62 -6.63
CA LEU A 104 0.59 6.79 -7.21
C LEU A 104 -0.52 6.81 -6.14
N ASP A 105 -0.24 6.35 -4.92
CA ASP A 105 -1.19 6.36 -3.79
C ASP A 105 -2.54 5.68 -4.05
N GLY A 106 -2.57 4.70 -4.97
CA GLY A 106 -3.78 4.00 -5.38
C GLY A 106 -3.89 2.56 -4.92
N HIS A 107 -2.87 2.01 -4.26
CA HIS A 107 -2.86 0.60 -3.84
C HIS A 107 -3.67 0.38 -2.57
N ASP A 108 -3.72 -0.88 -2.12
CA ASP A 108 -4.35 -1.29 -0.88
C ASP A 108 -3.77 -0.56 0.35
N GLY A 109 -4.53 -0.61 1.44
CA GLY A 109 -4.06 -0.12 2.72
C GLY A 109 -4.79 -0.73 3.90
N TYR A 110 -4.33 -0.35 5.09
CA TYR A 110 -4.72 -1.00 6.33
C TYR A 110 -5.16 0.03 7.36
N SER A 111 -6.45 -0.02 7.71
CA SER A 111 -7.06 0.98 8.60
C SER A 111 -6.42 1.08 9.98
N PRO A 112 -6.13 -0.03 10.70
CA PRO A 112 -5.56 0.01 12.05
C PRO A 112 -4.22 0.75 12.16
N THR A 113 -3.39 0.72 11.12
CA THR A 113 -2.09 1.39 11.09
C THR A 113 -2.08 2.69 10.30
N LYS A 114 -3.18 3.03 9.61
CA LYS A 114 -3.22 4.15 8.64
C LYS A 114 -2.08 4.04 7.60
N GLY A 115 -1.74 2.83 7.16
CA GLY A 115 -0.62 2.61 6.25
C GLY A 115 -0.89 1.55 5.19
N HIS A 116 0.16 1.08 4.54
CA HIS A 116 0.09 0.32 3.29
C HIS A 116 1.04 -0.87 3.32
N ILE A 117 0.52 -2.08 3.19
CA ILE A 117 1.34 -3.31 3.28
C ILE A 117 1.75 -3.80 1.88
N GLY A 118 0.77 -3.96 0.96
CA GLY A 118 0.96 -4.57 -0.36
C GLY A 118 2.08 -3.92 -1.17
N VAL A 119 2.16 -2.60 -1.10
CA VAL A 119 3.17 -1.75 -1.76
C VAL A 119 4.62 -2.19 -1.52
N ALA A 120 4.94 -2.82 -0.38
CA ALA A 120 6.30 -3.31 -0.09
C ALA A 120 6.43 -4.83 -0.28
N VAL A 121 5.42 -5.60 0.14
CA VAL A 121 5.49 -7.07 0.12
C VAL A 121 5.32 -7.67 -1.28
N VAL A 122 4.55 -7.02 -2.17
CA VAL A 122 4.38 -7.46 -3.56
C VAL A 122 5.69 -7.30 -4.35
N PRO A 123 6.39 -6.15 -4.32
CA PRO A 123 7.70 -6.02 -4.94
C PRO A 123 8.75 -6.99 -4.40
N ALA A 124 8.74 -7.25 -3.09
CA ALA A 124 9.65 -8.21 -2.48
C ALA A 124 9.39 -9.65 -2.97
N LEU A 125 8.13 -10.07 -3.03
CA LEU A 125 7.74 -11.36 -3.59
C LEU A 125 8.19 -11.49 -5.05
N ALA A 126 7.98 -10.46 -5.87
CA ALA A 126 8.42 -10.46 -7.27
C ALA A 126 9.96 -10.62 -7.36
N ALA A 127 10.72 -9.77 -6.67
CA ALA A 127 12.18 -9.80 -6.70
C ALA A 127 12.76 -11.16 -6.25
N LEU A 128 12.19 -11.79 -5.22
CA LEU A 128 12.63 -13.10 -4.74
C LEU A 128 12.13 -14.25 -5.62
N GLY A 129 10.92 -14.11 -6.18
CA GLY A 129 10.26 -15.13 -6.98
C GLY A 129 10.87 -15.31 -8.37
N GLU A 130 11.49 -14.28 -8.94
CA GLU A 130 12.11 -14.36 -10.28
C GLU A 130 13.13 -15.52 -10.38
N ALA A 131 13.93 -15.74 -9.35
CA ALA A 131 14.95 -16.78 -9.33
C ALA A 131 14.39 -18.18 -8.94
N ARG A 132 13.09 -18.30 -8.67
CA ARG A 132 12.46 -19.51 -8.12
C ARG A 132 11.49 -20.14 -9.11
N SER A 133 12.03 -20.88 -10.09
CA SER A 133 11.22 -21.64 -11.04
C SER A 133 10.38 -22.76 -10.39
N ASP A 134 10.73 -23.17 -9.17
CA ASP A 134 10.01 -24.17 -8.39
C ASP A 134 8.83 -23.59 -7.59
N LEU A 135 8.70 -22.26 -7.47
CA LEU A 135 7.66 -21.61 -6.68
C LEU A 135 6.28 -21.78 -7.32
N THR A 136 5.40 -22.54 -6.66
CA THR A 136 4.00 -22.69 -7.07
C THR A 136 3.22 -21.40 -6.81
N GLY A 137 2.14 -21.18 -7.55
CA GLY A 137 1.24 -20.05 -7.32
C GLY A 137 0.70 -20.02 -5.88
N PRO A 138 0.19 -21.13 -5.31
CA PRO A 138 -0.31 -21.14 -3.94
C PRO A 138 0.76 -20.81 -2.90
N GLU A 139 2.01 -21.25 -3.09
CA GLU A 139 3.12 -20.90 -2.19
C GLU A 139 3.55 -19.44 -2.33
N ALA A 140 3.45 -18.85 -3.52
CA ALA A 140 3.65 -17.42 -3.72
C ALA A 140 2.57 -16.61 -2.98
N LEU A 141 1.30 -16.99 -3.10
CA LEU A 141 0.19 -16.37 -2.38
C LEU A 141 0.32 -16.54 -0.86
N ALA A 142 0.69 -17.74 -0.38
CA ALA A 142 0.94 -17.96 1.05
C ALA A 142 2.10 -17.11 1.58
N SER A 143 3.17 -16.96 0.79
CA SER A 143 4.29 -16.07 1.13
C SER A 143 3.84 -14.61 1.20
N LEU A 144 3.00 -14.16 0.26
CA LEU A 144 2.41 -12.83 0.29
C LEU A 144 1.58 -12.62 1.56
N VAL A 145 0.72 -13.57 1.91
CA VAL A 145 -0.08 -13.55 3.16
C VAL A 145 0.82 -13.46 4.38
N VAL A 146 1.92 -14.22 4.43
CA VAL A 146 2.90 -14.12 5.52
C VAL A 146 3.43 -12.69 5.66
N GLY A 147 3.76 -12.03 4.54
CA GLY A 147 4.16 -10.62 4.55
C GLY A 147 3.07 -9.71 5.12
N TYR A 148 1.81 -9.90 4.70
CA TYR A 148 0.67 -9.15 5.21
C TYR A 148 0.47 -9.32 6.72
N GLU A 149 0.52 -10.54 7.22
CA GLU A 149 0.35 -10.83 8.64
C GLU A 149 1.45 -10.20 9.48
N VAL A 150 2.71 -10.39 9.09
CA VAL A 150 3.86 -9.89 9.86
C VAL A 150 3.91 -8.37 9.86
N ALA A 151 3.78 -7.73 8.68
CA ALA A 151 3.79 -6.28 8.56
C ALA A 151 2.61 -5.64 9.30
N GLY A 152 1.39 -6.16 9.11
CA GLY A 152 0.19 -5.64 9.76
C GLY A 152 0.26 -5.70 11.29
N ARG A 153 0.72 -6.83 11.84
CA ARG A 153 0.85 -7.03 13.29
C ARG A 153 1.98 -6.20 13.89
N ALA A 154 3.14 -6.15 13.23
CA ALA A 154 4.24 -5.27 13.63
C ALA A 154 3.82 -3.79 13.59
N GLY A 155 3.03 -3.39 12.60
CA GLY A 155 2.49 -2.04 12.49
C GLY A 155 1.51 -1.70 13.60
N ILE A 156 0.59 -2.61 13.94
CA ILE A 156 -0.33 -2.43 15.09
C ILE A 156 0.48 -2.27 16.38
N ALA A 157 1.42 -3.18 16.62
CA ALA A 157 2.27 -3.16 17.81
C ALA A 157 3.07 -1.84 17.91
N LEU A 158 3.66 -1.39 16.80
CA LEU A 158 4.42 -0.14 16.78
C LEU A 158 3.51 1.06 17.08
N HIS A 159 2.40 1.22 16.36
CA HIS A 159 1.47 2.35 16.59
C HIS A 159 0.83 2.36 17.98
N ALA A 160 0.73 1.20 18.64
CA ALA A 160 0.22 1.13 20.01
C ALA A 160 1.27 1.52 21.07
N THR A 161 2.56 1.42 20.75
CA THR A 161 3.65 1.57 21.71
C THR A 161 4.44 2.86 21.56
N VAL A 162 4.23 3.61 20.48
CA VAL A 162 4.84 4.94 20.27
C VAL A 162 3.79 6.01 20.01
N SER A 163 4.13 7.26 20.33
CA SER A 163 3.20 8.39 20.25
C SER A 163 3.19 9.09 18.89
N ASP A 164 4.21 8.88 18.06
CA ASP A 164 4.33 9.52 16.76
C ASP A 164 3.64 8.72 15.64
N TYR A 165 3.12 9.44 14.65
CA TYR A 165 2.62 8.83 13.43
C TYR A 165 3.76 8.70 12.41
N HIS A 166 4.12 7.47 12.10
CA HIS A 166 5.24 7.13 11.24
C HIS A 166 4.79 6.36 9.99
N THR A 167 5.62 6.43 8.96
CA THR A 167 5.44 5.78 7.66
C THR A 167 5.43 4.25 7.74
N SER A 168 4.77 3.60 6.79
CA SER A 168 4.66 2.13 6.73
C SER A 168 5.99 1.42 6.54
N GLY A 169 6.97 2.08 5.92
CA GLY A 169 8.32 1.54 5.72
C GLY A 169 8.93 0.90 6.98
N ALA A 170 8.66 1.46 8.17
CA ALA A 170 9.15 0.95 9.45
C ALA A 170 8.75 -0.51 9.72
N TRP A 171 7.49 -0.85 9.54
CA TRP A 171 6.95 -2.19 9.84
C TRP A 171 6.83 -3.07 8.60
N ASN A 172 6.79 -2.49 7.40
CA ASN A 172 6.92 -3.21 6.14
C ASN A 172 8.26 -3.95 6.03
N ALA A 173 9.34 -3.39 6.60
CA ALA A 173 10.63 -4.05 6.65
C ALA A 173 10.56 -5.45 7.29
N LEU A 174 9.75 -5.64 8.34
CA LEU A 174 9.57 -6.96 8.99
C LEU A 174 8.79 -7.92 8.09
N GLY A 175 7.72 -7.48 7.43
CA GLY A 175 6.96 -8.31 6.50
C GLY A 175 7.81 -8.77 5.31
N VAL A 176 8.62 -7.86 4.77
CA VAL A 176 9.56 -8.16 3.68
C VAL A 176 10.66 -9.12 4.15
N ALA A 177 11.21 -8.94 5.35
CA ALA A 177 12.17 -9.87 5.95
C ALA A 177 11.57 -11.27 6.15
N ALA A 178 10.29 -11.37 6.55
CA ALA A 178 9.59 -12.64 6.69
C ALA A 178 9.39 -13.37 5.35
N ILE A 179 9.00 -12.65 4.28
CA ILE A 179 8.93 -13.22 2.92
C ILE A 179 10.31 -13.72 2.49
N ALA A 180 11.35 -12.91 2.69
CA ALA A 180 12.71 -13.28 2.34
C ALA A 180 13.19 -14.50 3.13
N ALA A 181 12.91 -14.57 4.44
CA ALA A 181 13.27 -15.71 5.26
C ALA A 181 12.62 -17.01 4.76
N ARG A 182 11.32 -16.95 4.44
CA ARG A 182 10.58 -18.08 3.88
C ARG A 182 11.13 -18.52 2.51
N LEU A 183 11.26 -17.59 1.57
CA LEU A 183 11.67 -17.90 0.19
C LEU A 183 13.17 -18.21 0.06
N ARG A 184 14.01 -17.77 1.00
CA ARG A 184 15.43 -18.12 1.05
C ARG A 184 15.72 -19.29 1.98
N ARG A 185 14.69 -19.89 2.58
CA ARG A 185 14.77 -21.07 3.46
C ARG A 185 15.71 -20.84 4.65
N LEU A 186 15.61 -19.67 5.27
CA LEU A 186 16.35 -19.36 6.50
C LEU A 186 15.86 -20.23 7.66
N ASP A 187 16.73 -20.48 8.63
CA ASP A 187 16.35 -21.15 9.87
C ASP A 187 15.74 -20.18 10.90
N GLU A 188 15.28 -20.71 12.05
CA GLU A 188 14.66 -19.90 13.10
C GLU A 188 15.59 -18.82 13.68
N THR A 189 16.89 -19.13 13.79
CA THR A 189 17.87 -18.17 14.32
C THR A 189 18.00 -17.02 13.33
N GLN A 190 18.24 -17.34 12.06
CA GLN A 190 18.34 -16.35 11.00
C GLN A 190 17.06 -15.51 10.83
N LEU A 191 15.87 -16.11 10.97
CA LEU A 191 14.62 -15.34 10.98
C LEU A 191 14.59 -14.34 12.12
N ARG A 192 14.96 -14.75 13.34
CA ARG A 192 14.98 -13.85 14.50
C ARG A 192 15.91 -12.67 14.28
N GLU A 193 17.14 -12.95 13.84
CA GLU A 193 18.13 -11.92 13.54
C GLU A 193 17.63 -10.98 12.43
N ALA A 194 17.03 -11.53 11.36
CA ALA A 194 16.49 -10.74 10.25
C ALA A 194 15.37 -9.79 10.71
N LEU A 195 14.42 -10.27 11.52
CA LEU A 195 13.34 -9.44 12.05
C LEU A 195 13.90 -8.32 12.94
N GLY A 196 14.89 -8.65 13.76
CA GLY A 196 15.58 -7.69 14.62
C GLY A 196 16.30 -6.58 13.86
N ILE A 197 17.08 -6.95 12.85
CA ILE A 197 17.77 -6.00 11.95
C ILE A 197 16.75 -5.14 11.21
N ALA A 198 15.68 -5.75 10.69
CA ALA A 198 14.63 -5.06 9.96
C ALA A 198 13.88 -4.04 10.83
N GLU A 199 13.54 -4.39 12.07
CA GLU A 199 12.86 -3.49 13.01
C GLU A 199 13.75 -2.35 13.46
N TYR A 200 15.03 -2.62 13.70
CA TYR A 200 16.01 -1.63 14.14
C TYR A 200 16.33 -0.59 13.06
N HIS A 201 16.48 -1.02 11.80
CA HIS A 201 16.78 -0.14 10.68
C HIS A 201 15.56 0.34 9.89
N GLY A 202 14.37 -0.17 10.21
CA GLY A 202 13.12 0.19 9.54
C GLY A 202 12.88 1.71 9.61
N PRO A 203 12.59 2.39 8.48
CA PRO A 203 12.47 3.85 8.45
C PRO A 203 11.20 4.31 9.18
N ARG A 204 11.37 4.86 10.39
CA ARG A 204 10.33 5.54 11.18
C ARG A 204 10.22 7.02 10.76
N SER A 205 9.98 7.27 9.48
CA SER A 205 9.83 8.64 8.98
C SER A 205 8.54 9.27 9.53
N GLN A 206 8.60 10.53 9.94
CA GLN A 206 7.46 11.23 10.54
C GLN A 206 6.42 11.58 9.46
N MET A 207 5.32 10.83 9.40
CA MET A 207 4.35 10.92 8.31
C MET A 207 3.71 12.32 8.20
N MET A 208 3.49 12.99 9.35
CA MET A 208 2.89 14.34 9.34
C MET A 208 3.75 15.41 8.63
N ARG A 209 5.07 15.20 8.51
CA ARG A 209 5.93 16.12 7.73
C ARG A 209 5.62 16.04 6.24
N GLU A 210 5.42 14.82 5.75
CA GLU A 210 5.07 14.59 4.34
C GLU A 210 3.65 15.11 4.05
N ILE A 211 2.71 14.91 4.95
CA ILE A 211 1.33 15.43 4.77
C ILE A 211 1.31 16.96 4.76
N ALA A 212 2.08 17.60 5.64
CA ALA A 212 2.19 19.06 5.69
C ALA A 212 2.98 19.65 4.51
N THR A 213 3.83 18.86 3.86
CA THR A 213 4.61 19.29 2.70
C THR A 213 4.72 18.10 1.73
N PRO A 214 3.68 17.85 0.91
CA PRO A 214 3.65 16.69 0.03
C PRO A 214 4.82 16.66 -0.96
N THR A 215 5.55 15.56 -1.01
CA THR A 215 6.69 15.34 -1.90
C THR A 215 6.66 13.92 -2.51
N MET A 216 7.76 13.49 -3.14
CA MET A 216 7.90 12.12 -3.66
C MET A 216 8.35 11.12 -2.57
N LEU A 217 8.54 11.57 -1.32
CA LEU A 217 8.90 10.68 -0.20
C LEU A 217 7.75 9.72 0.14
N HIS A 218 6.51 10.22 0.09
CA HIS A 218 5.29 9.48 0.34
C HIS A 218 5.36 8.67 1.66
N ASP A 219 4.95 7.41 1.65
CA ASP A 219 4.85 6.55 2.84
C ASP A 219 6.13 5.72 3.09
N GLY A 220 7.25 6.10 2.45
CA GLY A 220 8.58 5.50 2.69
C GLY A 220 8.64 3.98 2.47
N SER A 221 7.67 3.39 1.78
CA SER A 221 7.52 1.93 1.69
C SER A 221 8.65 1.28 0.90
N GLY A 222 9.23 1.98 -0.09
CA GLY A 222 10.41 1.52 -0.80
C GLY A 222 11.63 1.31 0.08
N LEU A 223 11.86 2.18 1.06
CA LEU A 223 12.96 2.02 2.03
C LEU A 223 12.68 0.84 2.96
N GLY A 224 11.42 0.60 3.33
CA GLY A 224 11.03 -0.61 4.06
C GLY A 224 11.37 -1.88 3.29
N ALA A 225 11.07 -1.93 1.99
CA ALA A 225 11.43 -3.06 1.13
C ALA A 225 12.95 -3.27 1.01
N LEU A 226 13.70 -2.18 0.85
CA LEU A 226 15.17 -2.20 0.83
C LEU A 226 15.75 -2.79 2.13
N VAL A 227 15.28 -2.28 3.27
CA VAL A 227 15.76 -2.68 4.60
C VAL A 227 15.41 -4.12 4.91
N GLY A 228 14.17 -4.55 4.64
CA GLY A 228 13.73 -5.92 4.93
C GLY A 228 14.53 -6.98 4.16
N LEU A 229 14.79 -6.76 2.88
CA LEU A 229 15.62 -7.66 2.08
C LEU A 229 17.09 -7.63 2.51
N SER A 230 17.61 -6.45 2.83
CA SER A 230 18.97 -6.32 3.36
C SER A 230 19.14 -7.06 4.69
N ALA A 231 18.15 -6.96 5.58
CA ALA A 231 18.13 -7.63 6.87
C ALA A 231 18.17 -9.16 6.74
N ALA A 232 17.37 -9.72 5.84
CA ALA A 232 17.37 -11.15 5.57
C ALA A 232 18.71 -11.64 5.01
N VAL A 233 19.33 -10.90 4.09
CA VAL A 233 20.66 -11.25 3.55
C VAL A 233 21.76 -11.13 4.62
N LEU A 234 21.70 -10.11 5.47
CA LEU A 234 22.62 -9.97 6.60
C LEU A 234 22.52 -11.17 7.56
N ALA A 235 21.31 -11.54 7.97
CA ALA A 235 21.08 -12.68 8.85
C ALA A 235 21.48 -14.01 8.20
N GLU A 236 21.21 -14.20 6.91
CA GLU A 236 21.66 -15.36 6.12
C GLU A 236 23.19 -15.54 6.19
N ARG A 237 23.93 -14.43 6.27
CA ARG A 237 25.39 -14.40 6.38
C ARG A 237 25.92 -14.43 7.82
N GLY A 238 25.04 -14.59 8.81
CA GLY A 238 25.40 -14.69 10.23
C GLY A 238 25.52 -13.36 10.96
N PHE A 239 25.02 -12.26 10.39
CA PHE A 239 24.89 -11.00 11.12
C PHE A 239 23.78 -11.11 12.18
N THR A 240 24.05 -10.60 13.39
CA THR A 240 23.11 -10.62 14.52
C THR A 240 22.35 -9.30 14.65
N GLY A 241 21.03 -9.36 14.86
CA GLY A 241 20.15 -8.25 15.19
C GLY A 241 19.84 -8.12 16.68
N ALA A 242 19.32 -6.96 17.07
CA ALA A 242 18.66 -6.83 18.38
C ALA A 242 17.24 -7.44 18.29
N PRO A 243 16.72 -8.11 19.33
CA PRO A 243 15.37 -8.67 19.30
C PRO A 243 14.32 -7.61 18.89
N ALA A 244 13.43 -7.97 17.96
CA ALA A 244 12.44 -7.04 17.44
C ALA A 244 11.39 -6.71 18.50
N ILE A 245 11.38 -5.49 19.02
CA ILE A 245 10.52 -5.10 20.15
C ILE A 245 9.04 -5.21 19.77
N THR A 246 8.68 -4.87 18.54
CA THR A 246 7.31 -4.97 18.00
C THR A 246 6.80 -6.40 17.82
N VAL A 247 7.67 -7.40 18.03
CA VAL A 247 7.34 -8.83 17.98
C VAL A 247 7.47 -9.48 19.36
N GLU A 248 8.57 -9.21 20.05
CA GLU A 248 9.05 -10.02 21.16
C GLU A 248 8.80 -9.43 22.55
N ALA A 249 8.47 -8.13 22.64
CA ALA A 249 8.24 -7.49 23.92
C ALA A 249 6.91 -7.97 24.58
N PRO A 250 6.83 -8.07 25.92
CA PRO A 250 5.64 -8.59 26.60
C PRO A 250 4.37 -7.78 26.34
N ASP A 251 4.51 -6.47 26.24
CA ASP A 251 3.42 -5.51 26.03
C ASP A 251 2.80 -5.60 24.63
N VAL A 252 3.54 -6.10 23.65
CA VAL A 252 3.03 -6.31 22.29
C VAL A 252 2.46 -7.72 22.07
N ALA A 253 2.63 -8.64 23.02
CA ALA A 253 2.27 -10.06 22.83
C ALA A 253 0.80 -10.25 22.42
N ALA A 254 -0.11 -9.42 22.92
CA ALA A 254 -1.54 -9.46 22.59
C ALA A 254 -1.82 -9.28 21.08
N TYR A 255 -1.01 -8.51 20.35
CA TYR A 255 -1.17 -8.28 18.91
C TYR A 255 -0.75 -9.46 18.04
N TRP A 256 -0.14 -10.49 18.64
CA TRP A 256 0.31 -11.69 17.97
C TRP A 256 -0.49 -12.93 18.40
N GLN A 257 -1.37 -12.83 19.41
CA GLN A 257 -2.04 -13.99 20.02
C GLN A 257 -2.94 -14.78 19.05
N ASP A 258 -3.52 -14.12 18.06
CA ASP A 258 -4.43 -14.72 17.06
C ASP A 258 -3.76 -14.95 15.68
N LEU A 259 -2.42 -14.98 15.60
CA LEU A 259 -1.69 -15.28 14.36
C LEU A 259 -2.13 -16.62 13.74
N GLY A 260 -2.57 -16.56 12.48
CA GLY A 260 -3.11 -17.70 11.75
C GLY A 260 -4.57 -18.05 12.09
N VAL A 261 -5.23 -17.21 12.88
CA VAL A 261 -6.67 -17.30 13.21
C VAL A 261 -7.39 -16.06 12.69
N PHE A 262 -6.91 -14.87 13.07
CA PHE A 262 -7.32 -13.60 12.51
C PHE A 262 -6.35 -13.18 11.41
N TRP A 263 -6.87 -12.95 10.20
CA TRP A 263 -6.08 -12.71 9.01
C TRP A 263 -6.13 -11.24 8.61
N GLN A 264 -5.06 -10.50 8.89
CA GLN A 264 -4.90 -9.09 8.53
C GLN A 264 -5.13 -8.83 7.04
N SER A 265 -4.78 -9.77 6.18
CA SER A 265 -5.02 -9.67 4.73
C SER A 265 -6.51 -9.55 4.37
N LEU A 266 -7.43 -10.13 5.15
CA LEU A 266 -8.87 -10.02 4.95
C LEU A 266 -9.44 -8.66 5.38
N HIS A 267 -8.64 -7.85 6.07
CA HIS A 267 -9.04 -6.54 6.61
C HIS A 267 -8.35 -5.36 5.90
N GLN A 268 -7.68 -5.63 4.77
CA GLN A 268 -7.18 -4.58 3.90
C GLN A 268 -8.35 -3.88 3.19
N TYR A 269 -8.18 -2.58 2.93
CA TYR A 269 -9.04 -1.86 2.01
C TYR A 269 -8.36 -1.70 0.65
N VAL A 270 -9.14 -1.71 -0.43
CA VAL A 270 -8.67 -1.31 -1.77
C VAL A 270 -9.11 0.12 -2.02
N LYS A 271 -8.19 0.99 -2.43
CA LYS A 271 -8.51 2.39 -2.77
C LYS A 271 -9.20 2.47 -4.13
N PRO A 272 -10.42 3.03 -4.24
CA PRO A 272 -11.02 3.24 -5.57
C PRO A 272 -10.34 4.38 -6.35
N TYR A 273 -9.64 5.27 -5.65
CA TYR A 273 -9.07 6.51 -6.19
C TYR A 273 -7.59 6.63 -5.78
N PRO A 274 -6.68 7.07 -6.67
CA PRO A 274 -5.24 7.19 -6.43
C PRO A 274 -4.88 8.48 -5.68
N ILE A 275 -5.50 8.67 -4.51
CA ILE A 275 -5.39 9.86 -3.66
C ILE A 275 -5.51 9.47 -2.19
N CYS A 276 -5.14 10.38 -1.28
CA CYS A 276 -5.08 10.12 0.15
C CYS A 276 -6.41 9.57 0.68
N ARG A 277 -6.35 8.46 1.45
CA ARG A 277 -7.54 7.77 1.99
C ARG A 277 -8.48 8.71 2.77
N TRP A 278 -7.95 9.80 3.32
CA TRP A 278 -8.69 10.78 4.11
C TRP A 278 -9.74 11.54 3.29
N ALA A 279 -9.60 11.61 1.97
CA ALA A 279 -10.56 12.25 1.09
C ALA A 279 -11.67 11.33 0.56
N HIS A 280 -11.52 10.02 0.71
CA HIS A 280 -12.39 9.04 0.04
C HIS A 280 -13.84 9.10 0.53
N ALA A 281 -14.06 9.32 1.84
CA ALA A 281 -15.41 9.42 2.39
C ALA A 281 -16.20 10.61 1.80
N ALA A 282 -15.54 11.75 1.57
CA ALA A 282 -16.18 12.91 0.96
C ALA A 282 -16.50 12.68 -0.53
N ILE A 283 -15.58 12.02 -1.26
CA ILE A 283 -15.81 11.63 -2.66
C ILE A 283 -17.02 10.70 -2.75
N ASP A 284 -17.07 9.67 -1.91
CA ASP A 284 -18.17 8.70 -1.92
C ASP A 284 -19.51 9.33 -1.47
N ALA A 285 -19.47 10.31 -0.55
CA ALA A 285 -20.64 11.08 -0.15
C ALA A 285 -21.21 11.90 -1.32
N VAL A 286 -20.36 12.65 -2.03
CA VAL A 286 -20.74 13.40 -3.23
C VAL A 286 -21.27 12.47 -4.30
N ARG A 287 -20.57 11.36 -4.56
CA ARG A 287 -21.01 10.35 -5.53
C ARG A 287 -22.40 9.82 -5.21
N GLY A 288 -22.67 9.50 -3.95
CA GLY A 288 -23.97 9.01 -3.51
C GLY A 288 -25.09 10.02 -3.79
N LEU A 289 -24.86 11.30 -3.48
CA LEU A 289 -25.81 12.38 -3.75
C LEU A 289 -26.02 12.62 -5.25
N CYS A 290 -24.95 12.67 -6.04
CA CYS A 290 -25.03 12.86 -7.48
C CYS A 290 -25.83 11.73 -8.16
N LEU A 291 -25.59 10.47 -7.79
CA LEU A 291 -26.32 9.32 -8.33
C LEU A 291 -27.79 9.31 -7.88
N ALA A 292 -28.07 9.54 -6.60
CA ALA A 292 -29.42 9.50 -6.06
C ALA A 292 -30.35 10.60 -6.63
N HIS A 293 -29.77 11.74 -7.00
CA HIS A 293 -30.50 12.91 -7.48
C HIS A 293 -30.26 13.24 -8.95
N ASN A 294 -29.52 12.39 -9.68
CA ASN A 294 -29.13 12.57 -11.08
C ASN A 294 -28.55 13.98 -11.36
N LEU A 295 -27.62 14.42 -10.51
CA LEU A 295 -27.00 15.73 -10.62
C LEU A 295 -25.87 15.71 -11.64
N ALA A 296 -25.91 16.67 -12.57
CA ALA A 296 -24.77 17.04 -13.40
C ALA A 296 -23.87 18.05 -12.68
N PRO A 297 -22.59 18.18 -13.07
CA PRO A 297 -21.69 19.21 -12.50
C PRO A 297 -22.26 20.63 -12.58
N SER A 298 -23.00 20.93 -13.67
CA SER A 298 -23.66 22.22 -13.89
C SER A 298 -24.80 22.51 -12.92
N ASP A 299 -25.30 21.51 -12.19
CA ASP A 299 -26.41 21.68 -11.25
C ASP A 299 -25.93 22.12 -9.87
N ILE A 300 -24.62 22.02 -9.59
CA ILE A 300 -24.02 22.23 -8.27
C ILE A 300 -23.64 23.71 -8.09
N ALA A 301 -24.29 24.35 -7.12
CA ALA A 301 -23.97 25.71 -6.70
C ALA A 301 -22.85 25.72 -5.65
N HIS A 302 -22.92 24.81 -4.67
CA HIS A 302 -21.96 24.74 -3.56
C HIS A 302 -21.87 23.32 -2.98
N VAL A 303 -20.69 22.96 -2.50
CA VAL A 303 -20.44 21.71 -1.75
C VAL A 303 -19.74 22.06 -0.44
N GLN A 304 -20.39 21.76 0.69
CA GLN A 304 -19.80 21.83 2.01
C GLN A 304 -19.39 20.44 2.46
N ILE A 305 -18.11 20.25 2.79
CA ILE A 305 -17.55 19.00 3.31
C ILE A 305 -17.21 19.19 4.78
N ASN A 306 -17.73 18.32 5.65
CA ASN A 306 -17.37 18.28 7.06
C ASN A 306 -16.60 17.00 7.36
N SER A 307 -15.39 17.09 7.89
CA SER A 307 -14.55 15.91 8.18
C SER A 307 -13.67 16.14 9.42
N PHE A 308 -12.79 15.19 9.74
CA PHE A 308 -11.87 15.28 10.87
C PHE A 308 -10.71 16.26 10.57
N HIS A 309 -10.07 16.76 11.65
CA HIS A 309 -8.99 17.76 11.60
C HIS A 309 -7.98 17.55 10.46
N TYR A 310 -7.44 16.33 10.37
CA TYR A 310 -6.38 16.04 9.41
C TYR A 310 -6.85 16.03 7.94
N ALA A 311 -8.10 15.67 7.66
CA ALA A 311 -8.67 15.78 6.32
C ALA A 311 -8.93 17.25 5.94
N ALA A 312 -9.31 18.08 6.92
CA ALA A 312 -9.56 19.51 6.73
C ALA A 312 -8.29 20.36 6.55
N THR A 313 -7.13 19.81 6.91
CA THR A 313 -5.82 20.49 6.82
C THR A 313 -4.95 19.97 5.67
N LEU A 314 -5.51 19.12 4.82
CA LEU A 314 -4.90 18.72 3.55
C LEU A 314 -4.65 19.94 2.64
N PHE A 315 -3.77 19.77 1.64
CA PHE A 315 -3.37 20.84 0.72
C PHE A 315 -4.59 21.58 0.14
N ASP A 316 -4.58 22.90 0.29
CA ASP A 316 -5.66 23.77 -0.14
C ASP A 316 -5.34 24.49 -1.45
N GLY A 317 -6.33 24.58 -2.33
CA GLY A 317 -6.19 25.18 -3.66
C GLY A 317 -5.88 24.20 -4.79
N MET A 318 -5.59 24.74 -5.97
CA MET A 318 -5.24 23.93 -7.14
C MET A 318 -3.80 23.41 -6.98
N PRO A 319 -3.58 22.08 -7.05
CA PRO A 319 -2.24 21.50 -6.92
C PRO A 319 -1.37 21.77 -8.14
N ASP A 320 -0.08 22.01 -7.93
CA ASP A 320 0.94 22.20 -8.98
C ASP A 320 1.87 20.98 -9.14
N THR A 321 1.68 19.95 -8.33
CA THR A 321 2.45 18.69 -8.34
C THR A 321 1.51 17.53 -8.04
N THR A 322 1.88 16.32 -8.48
CA THR A 322 1.10 15.11 -8.21
C THR A 322 0.96 14.82 -6.71
N SER A 323 2.03 15.00 -5.93
CA SER A 323 1.98 14.83 -4.48
C SER A 323 0.96 15.76 -3.83
N LYS A 324 0.92 17.05 -4.19
CA LYS A 324 -0.11 17.96 -3.66
C LYS A 324 -1.51 17.57 -4.10
N ALA A 325 -1.69 17.07 -5.32
CA ALA A 325 -2.99 16.61 -5.81
C ALA A 325 -3.52 15.41 -5.00
N GLN A 326 -2.63 14.46 -4.66
CA GLN A 326 -2.97 13.30 -3.84
C GLN A 326 -3.37 13.67 -2.40
N TYR A 327 -2.76 14.72 -1.86
CA TYR A 327 -3.07 15.27 -0.54
C TYR A 327 -3.99 16.50 -0.61
N SER A 328 -4.90 16.59 -1.57
CA SER A 328 -5.87 17.70 -1.67
C SER A 328 -7.33 17.21 -1.75
N LEU A 329 -8.07 17.43 -0.66
CA LEU A 329 -9.47 17.00 -0.53
C LEU A 329 -10.41 17.70 -1.53
N ARG A 330 -10.33 19.03 -1.61
CA ARG A 330 -11.21 19.83 -2.50
C ARG A 330 -10.97 19.50 -3.96
N PHE A 331 -9.71 19.39 -4.34
CA PHE A 331 -9.32 19.01 -5.70
C PHE A 331 -9.83 17.62 -6.07
N ALA A 332 -9.69 16.63 -5.17
CA ALA A 332 -10.16 15.27 -5.43
C ALA A 332 -11.69 15.23 -5.62
N VAL A 333 -12.44 15.95 -4.79
CA VAL A 333 -13.90 16.05 -4.94
C VAL A 333 -14.30 16.79 -6.21
N ALA A 334 -13.65 17.92 -6.54
CA ALA A 334 -13.92 18.66 -7.78
C ALA A 334 -13.66 17.80 -9.03
N THR A 335 -12.53 17.10 -9.05
CA THR A 335 -12.16 16.16 -10.12
C THR A 335 -13.20 15.07 -10.27
N PHE A 336 -13.63 14.47 -9.16
CA PHE A 336 -14.64 13.42 -9.19
C PHE A 336 -16.00 13.92 -9.70
N ILE A 337 -16.44 15.11 -9.28
CA ILE A 337 -17.70 15.70 -9.76
C ILE A 337 -17.69 15.81 -11.27
N LEU A 338 -16.61 16.33 -11.86
CA LEU A 338 -16.53 16.62 -13.29
C LEU A 338 -16.33 15.37 -14.15
N HIS A 339 -15.49 14.45 -13.70
CA HIS A 339 -15.02 13.34 -14.52
C HIS A 339 -15.65 12.00 -14.12
N GLY A 340 -16.35 11.92 -12.99
CA GLY A 340 -16.95 10.69 -12.45
C GLY A 340 -15.95 9.65 -11.95
N ARG A 341 -14.65 9.93 -12.08
CA ARG A 341 -13.52 9.08 -11.66
C ARG A 341 -12.26 9.92 -11.44
N ILE A 342 -11.24 9.32 -10.83
CA ILE A 342 -9.93 9.96 -10.63
C ILE A 342 -8.86 8.99 -11.17
N GLY A 343 -8.29 9.31 -12.33
CA GLY A 343 -7.16 8.59 -12.93
C GLY A 343 -5.86 9.37 -12.84
N LEU A 344 -4.76 8.76 -13.29
CA LEU A 344 -3.42 9.37 -13.30
C LEU A 344 -3.40 10.70 -14.07
N GLU A 345 -4.08 10.75 -15.21
CA GLU A 345 -4.20 11.91 -16.09
C GLU A 345 -4.88 13.11 -15.44
N HIS A 346 -5.67 12.91 -14.37
CA HIS A 346 -6.28 14.01 -13.62
C HIS A 346 -5.32 14.56 -12.55
N ILE A 347 -4.48 13.70 -11.95
CA ILE A 347 -3.60 14.08 -10.82
C ILE A 347 -2.15 14.35 -11.24
N SER A 348 -1.87 14.42 -12.53
CA SER A 348 -0.52 14.64 -13.06
C SER A 348 -0.56 15.44 -14.36
N GLY A 349 0.58 16.01 -14.75
CA GLY A 349 0.74 16.71 -16.02
C GLY A 349 -0.35 17.75 -16.28
N ALA A 350 -1.02 17.63 -17.43
CA ALA A 350 -2.05 18.59 -17.85
C ALA A 350 -3.30 18.61 -16.94
N GLY A 351 -3.60 17.53 -16.21
CA GLY A 351 -4.75 17.49 -15.29
C GLY A 351 -4.64 18.50 -14.14
N LEU A 352 -3.40 18.86 -13.76
CA LEU A 352 -3.12 19.87 -12.74
C LEU A 352 -3.45 21.31 -13.21
N ALA A 353 -3.76 21.49 -14.49
CA ALA A 353 -4.13 22.78 -15.08
C ALA A 353 -5.57 22.79 -15.63
N ASP A 354 -6.42 21.81 -15.27
CA ASP A 354 -7.81 21.74 -15.71
C ASP A 354 -8.63 22.92 -15.17
N ALA A 355 -9.03 23.82 -16.07
CA ALA A 355 -9.78 25.02 -15.74
C ALA A 355 -11.20 24.71 -15.21
N ALA A 356 -11.82 23.61 -15.63
CA ALA A 356 -13.13 23.21 -15.11
C ALA A 356 -13.01 22.72 -13.66
N VAL A 357 -11.95 21.96 -13.36
CA VAL A 357 -11.65 21.53 -11.98
C VAL A 357 -11.35 22.74 -11.09
N ALA A 358 -10.56 23.71 -11.59
CA ALA A 358 -10.27 24.93 -10.86
C ALA A 358 -11.55 25.73 -10.55
N ASP A 359 -12.47 25.87 -11.50
CA ASP A 359 -13.78 26.52 -11.29
C ASP A 359 -14.63 25.78 -10.25
N MET A 360 -14.80 24.45 -10.39
CA MET A 360 -15.56 23.64 -9.44
C MET A 360 -14.97 23.71 -8.02
N LEU A 361 -13.65 23.72 -7.90
CA LEU A 361 -12.95 23.82 -6.62
C LEU A 361 -13.34 25.09 -5.84
N THR A 362 -13.61 26.21 -6.52
CA THR A 362 -14.07 27.46 -5.87
C THR A 362 -15.43 27.31 -5.16
N ARG A 363 -16.23 26.31 -5.57
CA ARG A 363 -17.56 26.03 -5.02
C ARG A 363 -17.52 25.04 -3.85
N ILE A 364 -16.35 24.50 -3.51
CA ILE A 364 -16.18 23.50 -2.46
C ILE A 364 -15.51 24.14 -1.24
N ALA A 365 -16.14 24.00 -0.08
CA ALA A 365 -15.58 24.36 1.22
C ALA A 365 -15.38 23.11 2.09
N VAL A 366 -14.38 23.16 2.97
CA VAL A 366 -14.06 22.09 3.92
C VAL A 366 -14.00 22.67 5.32
N THR A 367 -14.67 22.02 6.27
CA THR A 367 -14.65 22.42 7.68
C THR A 367 -14.32 21.21 8.56
N GLU A 368 -13.54 21.43 9.61
CA GLU A 368 -13.38 20.45 10.68
C GLU A 368 -14.71 20.28 11.46
N SER A 369 -15.08 19.03 11.70
CA SER A 369 -16.18 18.64 12.56
C SER A 369 -15.65 17.93 13.79
N GLU A 370 -15.90 18.50 14.98
CA GLU A 370 -15.49 17.93 16.26
C GLU A 370 -15.95 16.47 16.42
N ARG A 371 -17.17 16.17 15.96
CA ARG A 371 -17.75 14.81 15.97
C ARG A 371 -16.92 13.82 15.16
N HIS A 372 -16.40 14.22 14.00
CA HIS A 372 -15.55 13.37 13.17
C HIS A 372 -14.14 13.26 13.73
N SER A 373 -13.58 14.38 14.23
CA SER A 373 -12.28 14.39 14.91
C SER A 373 -12.26 13.47 16.14
N ALA A 374 -13.31 13.47 16.96
CA ALA A 374 -13.42 12.62 18.15
C ALA A 374 -13.45 11.12 17.86
N ARG A 375 -13.75 10.71 16.62
CA ARG A 375 -13.82 9.31 16.19
C ARG A 375 -12.58 8.87 15.40
N PHE A 376 -11.70 9.80 15.03
CA PHE A 376 -10.42 9.47 14.40
C PHE A 376 -9.43 8.90 15.44
N PRO A 377 -8.62 7.88 15.13
CA PRO A 377 -8.47 7.20 13.83
C PRO A 377 -9.35 5.97 13.64
N ALA A 378 -10.23 5.64 14.60
CA ALA A 378 -11.09 4.44 14.54
C ALA A 378 -11.96 4.42 13.26
N GLY A 379 -12.27 5.60 12.72
CA GLY A 379 -12.66 5.74 11.33
C GLY A 379 -12.39 7.13 10.78
N ARG A 380 -12.62 7.25 9.48
CA ARG A 380 -12.27 8.41 8.66
C ARG A 380 -13.55 8.88 7.95
N TRP A 381 -14.44 9.49 8.72
CA TRP A 381 -15.76 9.90 8.26
C TRP A 381 -15.74 11.27 7.60
N ALA A 382 -16.71 11.47 6.72
CA ALA A 382 -17.14 12.78 6.28
C ALA A 382 -18.67 12.82 6.16
N ASP A 383 -19.24 14.01 6.24
CA ASP A 383 -20.56 14.30 5.72
C ASP A 383 -20.48 15.45 4.73
N VAL A 384 -21.38 15.44 3.74
CA VAL A 384 -21.41 16.41 2.65
C VAL A 384 -22.81 16.99 2.52
N VAL A 385 -22.86 18.31 2.29
CA VAL A 385 -24.05 19.04 1.92
C VAL A 385 -23.85 19.66 0.54
N ILE A 386 -24.71 19.32 -0.42
CA ILE A 386 -24.73 19.92 -1.76
C ILE A 386 -25.90 20.90 -1.83
N THR A 387 -25.62 22.15 -2.18
CA THR A 387 -26.62 23.12 -2.61
C THR A 387 -26.64 23.18 -4.13
N THR A 388 -27.80 22.97 -4.74
CA THR A 388 -27.98 23.02 -6.19
C THR A 388 -28.38 24.42 -6.66
N ASN A 389 -28.21 24.70 -7.95
CA ASN A 389 -28.59 25.98 -8.58
C ASN A 389 -30.10 26.26 -8.55
N ASP A 390 -30.93 25.22 -8.39
CA ASP A 390 -32.38 25.34 -8.20
C ASP A 390 -32.80 25.51 -6.72
N GLY A 391 -31.83 25.60 -5.79
CA GLY A 391 -32.05 25.87 -4.37
C GLY A 391 -32.30 24.64 -3.49
N ARG A 392 -32.25 23.41 -4.02
CA ARG A 392 -32.30 22.20 -3.19
C ARG A 392 -31.04 22.08 -2.33
N VAL A 393 -31.22 21.52 -1.13
CA VAL A 393 -30.13 21.19 -0.20
C VAL A 393 -30.18 19.68 0.06
N LEU A 394 -29.10 18.99 -0.30
CA LEU A 394 -29.01 17.54 -0.27
C LEU A 394 -27.91 17.14 0.71
N MET A 395 -28.18 16.20 1.61
CA MET A 395 -27.29 15.83 2.70
C MET A 395 -26.98 14.34 2.66
N SER A 396 -25.70 13.97 2.74
CA SER A 396 -25.28 12.57 2.70
C SER A 396 -25.47 11.82 4.02
N GLY A 397 -25.47 12.56 5.14
CA GLY A 397 -25.19 11.97 6.46
C GLY A 397 -23.74 11.49 6.57
N ASP A 398 -23.44 10.72 7.62
CA ASP A 398 -22.10 10.16 7.85
C ASP A 398 -21.77 9.09 6.82
N VAL A 399 -20.67 9.28 6.11
CA VAL A 399 -20.19 8.33 5.11
C VAL A 399 -18.84 7.76 5.52
N HIS A 400 -18.70 6.44 5.31
CA HIS A 400 -17.41 5.75 5.30
C HIS A 400 -16.91 5.59 3.87
N ALA A 401 -15.60 5.66 3.69
CA ALA A 401 -14.95 5.37 2.43
C ALA A 401 -15.16 3.90 1.99
N ARG A 402 -15.47 3.69 0.72
CA ARG A 402 -15.59 2.37 0.09
C ARG A 402 -14.26 1.63 0.02
N GLY A 403 -14.35 0.34 -0.28
CA GLY A 403 -13.22 -0.57 -0.48
C GLY A 403 -12.67 -1.20 0.80
N GLY A 404 -13.07 -0.73 1.98
CA GLY A 404 -12.72 -1.36 3.26
C GLY A 404 -13.73 -2.41 3.72
N PRO A 405 -13.49 -3.09 4.86
CA PRO A 405 -14.36 -4.14 5.39
C PRO A 405 -15.82 -3.70 5.60
N GLU A 406 -16.05 -2.41 5.85
CA GLU A 406 -17.39 -1.84 6.05
C GLU A 406 -18.18 -1.69 4.74
N ALA A 407 -17.49 -1.55 3.61
CA ALA A 407 -18.08 -1.33 2.30
C ALA A 407 -17.14 -1.85 1.18
N PRO A 408 -16.92 -3.17 1.08
CA PRO A 408 -15.88 -3.74 0.22
C PRO A 408 -16.18 -3.50 -1.27
N MET A 409 -15.11 -3.38 -2.06
CA MET A 409 -15.23 -3.46 -3.52
C MET A 409 -15.49 -4.91 -3.93
N SER A 410 -16.39 -5.10 -4.89
CA SER A 410 -16.57 -6.41 -5.51
C SER A 410 -15.32 -6.84 -6.29
N ARG A 411 -15.18 -8.14 -6.52
CA ARG A 411 -14.09 -8.71 -7.32
C ARG A 411 -14.03 -8.10 -8.73
N GLN A 412 -15.19 -7.93 -9.35
CA GLN A 412 -15.33 -7.30 -10.66
C GLN A 412 -14.87 -5.84 -10.63
N GLU A 413 -15.11 -5.10 -9.55
CA GLU A 413 -14.62 -3.72 -9.42
C GLU A 413 -13.09 -3.66 -9.25
N VAL A 414 -12.48 -4.61 -8.53
CA VAL A 414 -11.01 -4.69 -8.43
C VAL A 414 -10.39 -5.04 -9.78
N GLU A 415 -10.98 -5.99 -10.52
CA GLU A 415 -10.53 -6.34 -11.87
C GLU A 415 -10.70 -5.16 -12.85
N ALA A 416 -11.83 -4.46 -12.79
CA ALA A 416 -12.08 -3.27 -13.62
C ALA A 416 -11.08 -2.15 -13.30
N LYS A 417 -10.82 -1.90 -12.01
CA LYS A 417 -9.79 -0.96 -11.56
C LYS A 417 -8.43 -1.35 -12.11
N TYR A 418 -8.03 -2.62 -11.97
CA TYR A 418 -6.77 -3.10 -12.53
C TYR A 418 -6.65 -2.81 -14.02
N MET A 419 -7.69 -3.11 -14.81
CA MET A 419 -7.68 -2.85 -16.24
C MET A 419 -7.61 -1.34 -16.55
N GLU A 420 -8.34 -0.50 -15.82
CA GLU A 420 -8.30 0.96 -15.99
C GLU A 420 -6.88 1.52 -15.82
N PHE A 421 -6.14 1.04 -14.81
CA PHE A 421 -4.78 1.52 -14.53
C PHE A 421 -3.72 0.85 -15.41
N ALA A 422 -3.88 -0.43 -15.76
CA ALA A 422 -2.87 -1.19 -16.50
C ALA A 422 -2.91 -0.96 -18.02
N VAL A 423 -4.11 -0.86 -18.62
CA VAL A 423 -4.29 -0.77 -20.07
C VAL A 423 -3.61 0.45 -20.70
N PRO A 424 -3.69 1.67 -20.12
CA PRO A 424 -3.03 2.84 -20.70
C PRO A 424 -1.51 2.69 -20.87
N VAL A 425 -0.87 1.83 -20.07
CA VAL A 425 0.59 1.62 -20.09
C VAL A 425 0.97 0.36 -20.86
N LEU A 426 0.26 -0.75 -20.69
CA LEU A 426 0.65 -2.05 -21.26
C LEU A 426 -0.12 -2.45 -22.53
N GLY A 427 -1.23 -1.78 -22.82
CA GLY A 427 -2.22 -2.24 -23.79
C GLY A 427 -3.08 -3.40 -23.26
N SER A 428 -4.23 -3.61 -23.91
CA SER A 428 -5.27 -4.54 -23.46
C SER A 428 -4.80 -5.99 -23.34
N ASP A 429 -4.03 -6.49 -24.30
CA ASP A 429 -3.65 -7.91 -24.36
C ASP A 429 -2.73 -8.30 -23.20
N ARG A 430 -1.68 -7.50 -22.94
CA ARG A 430 -0.73 -7.79 -21.85
C ARG A 430 -1.37 -7.57 -20.49
N ALA A 431 -2.21 -6.54 -20.33
CA ALA A 431 -2.97 -6.32 -19.10
C ALA A 431 -3.91 -7.51 -18.82
N ALA A 432 -4.68 -7.96 -19.81
CA ALA A 432 -5.57 -9.11 -19.64
C ALA A 432 -4.79 -10.40 -19.30
N ALA A 433 -3.66 -10.66 -19.98
CA ALA A 433 -2.84 -11.82 -19.69
C ALA A 433 -2.28 -11.81 -18.25
N ILE A 434 -1.84 -10.66 -17.74
CA ILE A 434 -1.37 -10.53 -16.35
C ILE A 434 -2.53 -10.76 -15.38
N ARG A 435 -3.70 -10.16 -15.63
CA ARG A 435 -4.91 -10.38 -14.82
C ARG A 435 -5.22 -11.87 -14.72
N ASP A 436 -5.31 -12.55 -15.86
CA ASP A 436 -5.70 -13.95 -15.93
C ASP A 436 -4.66 -14.85 -15.25
N ALA A 437 -3.36 -14.57 -15.44
CA ALA A 437 -2.28 -15.29 -14.77
C ALA A 437 -2.33 -15.10 -13.24
N VAL A 438 -2.52 -13.88 -12.74
CA VAL A 438 -2.70 -13.61 -11.31
C VAL A 438 -3.93 -14.35 -10.79
N LEU A 439 -5.06 -14.27 -11.52
CA LEU A 439 -6.30 -14.94 -11.16
C LEU A 439 -6.20 -16.47 -11.22
N SER A 440 -5.17 -17.07 -11.83
CA SER A 440 -4.95 -18.52 -11.79
C SER A 440 -3.99 -19.01 -10.69
N LEU A 441 -3.38 -18.12 -9.89
CA LEU A 441 -2.33 -18.50 -8.93
C LEU A 441 -2.80 -19.40 -7.78
N ASP A 442 -4.09 -19.53 -7.54
CA ASP A 442 -4.64 -20.46 -6.55
C ASP A 442 -4.77 -21.90 -7.08
N ASP A 443 -4.59 -22.12 -8.39
CA ASP A 443 -4.50 -23.46 -8.95
C ASP A 443 -3.21 -24.15 -8.46
N ARG A 444 -3.36 -25.40 -7.99
CA ARG A 444 -2.28 -26.25 -7.50
C ARG A 444 -1.16 -26.45 -8.52
N ASP A 445 -1.51 -26.42 -9.81
CA ASP A 445 -0.58 -26.70 -10.91
C ASP A 445 0.07 -25.41 -11.46
N SER A 446 -0.40 -24.23 -11.02
CA SER A 446 0.16 -22.94 -11.42
C SER A 446 1.57 -22.70 -10.85
N ARG A 447 2.38 -21.95 -11.59
CA ARG A 447 3.71 -21.50 -11.15
C ARG A 447 3.77 -19.98 -11.12
N PHE A 448 4.53 -19.44 -10.16
CA PHE A 448 4.81 -18.00 -10.15
C PHE A 448 5.60 -17.55 -11.40
N SER A 449 6.34 -18.47 -12.03
CA SER A 449 7.04 -18.23 -13.29
C SER A 449 6.10 -17.90 -14.47
N ASP A 450 4.86 -18.39 -14.44
CA ASP A 450 3.86 -18.15 -15.49
C ASP A 450 3.49 -16.66 -15.53
N LEU A 451 3.38 -16.05 -14.36
CA LEU A 451 3.21 -14.61 -14.20
C LEU A 451 4.52 -13.84 -14.48
N SER A 452 5.66 -14.36 -14.03
CA SER A 452 6.98 -13.73 -14.20
C SER A 452 7.30 -13.39 -15.67
N ALA A 453 6.89 -14.24 -16.62
CA ALA A 453 7.09 -14.01 -18.04
C ALA A 453 6.40 -12.72 -18.55
N LEU A 454 5.36 -12.25 -17.86
CA LEU A 454 4.56 -11.08 -18.24
C LEU A 454 4.94 -9.81 -17.46
N LEU A 455 5.70 -9.95 -16.38
CA LEU A 455 5.88 -8.89 -15.37
C LEU A 455 7.11 -8.00 -15.57
N TYR A 456 8.22 -8.55 -16.06
CA TYR A 456 9.51 -7.84 -15.98
C TYR A 456 9.81 -6.97 -17.19
N ASP A 457 9.41 -7.38 -18.39
CA ASP A 457 9.79 -6.68 -19.60
C ASP A 457 9.19 -5.26 -19.62
N PRO A 458 9.89 -4.24 -20.14
CA PRO A 458 9.36 -2.90 -20.20
C PRO A 458 8.07 -2.86 -21.06
N PRO A 459 7.16 -1.90 -20.83
CA PRO A 459 6.08 -1.61 -21.76
C PRO A 459 6.64 -1.39 -23.18
N LYS A 460 5.91 -1.84 -24.21
CA LYS A 460 6.28 -1.51 -25.59
C LYS A 460 6.13 0.00 -25.76
N ALA A 461 7.11 0.66 -26.39
CA ALA A 461 6.98 2.08 -26.71
C ALA A 461 5.69 2.29 -27.53
N SER A 462 4.84 3.22 -27.09
CA SER A 462 3.66 3.64 -27.84
C SER A 462 4.14 4.21 -29.17
N SER A 463 3.79 3.54 -30.28
CA SER A 463 4.09 3.98 -31.65
C SER A 463 3.30 5.21 -32.05
#